data_AF-A0A8C6UPD4-F1
#
_entry.id   AF-A0A8C6UPD4-F1
#
_cell.length_a   1.000
_cell.length_b   1.000
_cell.length_c   1.000
_cell.angle_alpha   90.00
_cell.angle_beta   90.00
_cell.angle_gamma   90.00
#
_symmetry.space_group_name_H-M   'P 1'
#
loop_
_entity.id
_entity.type
_entity.pdbx_description
1 polymer ?
#
loop_
_entity_poly.entity_id
_entity_poly.type
_entity_poly.pdbx_seq_one_letter_code
_entity_poly.pdbx_strand_id
1 'polypeptide(L)'
;MDSPARLDSASSFQTPKNIRLRSSRSSSSSTGSPITIPASPFMKKLGCGTGVNVYLLDRLGKLNLSPWAVKKVNSKCATKQTVLYQQRLNEEAKILKGIEHPNIVGFRAVATAKDGSKCLAMEYGGEQSLNDMIEKRREEGLKAFPAANIEKVALHVARGLQYLHNEKKLLHGDMKSCNVVIRGNFKTVKICDVGVSLFLDENMKVSDPKAEYVGTEPWNSKEVIEGGEITDKVDIFAFGLTLWEMMTLSMPHLEMLDNEEERDEEENGDDSVEESFDEDGYYERLGTRPALDAQALGPSYKRMVELFYLCTEEEPKKRPSAAQIVQALESNAPVNHSQPEVIVIDSD
;
A
#
# COMPACT_ATOMS: atom_id res chain seq x y z
N MET A 1 -13.85 30.50 73.64
CA MET A 1 -12.51 30.69 74.20
C MET A 1 -11.58 29.79 73.42
N ASP A 2 -10.54 30.40 72.85
CA ASP A 2 -9.34 29.86 72.18
C ASP A 2 -9.44 29.06 70.88
N SER A 3 -9.44 29.79 69.75
CA SER A 3 -8.34 30.02 68.77
C SER A 3 -7.25 28.92 68.50
N PRO A 4 -6.44 29.01 67.42
CA PRO A 4 -6.68 28.36 66.13
C PRO A 4 -5.42 27.63 65.56
N ALA A 5 -5.50 26.96 64.40
CA ALA A 5 -4.30 26.65 63.61
C ALA A 5 -4.57 26.61 62.09
N ARG A 6 -3.83 27.46 61.39
CA ARG A 6 -3.64 27.66 59.95
C ARG A 6 -2.80 26.51 59.36
N LEU A 7 -3.19 25.96 58.20
CA LEU A 7 -2.66 26.15 56.83
C LEU A 7 -1.28 25.55 56.52
N ASP A 8 -1.23 25.02 55.27
CA ASP A 8 -0.10 24.69 54.39
C ASP A 8 0.60 23.33 54.51
N SER A 9 0.48 22.49 53.47
CA SER A 9 1.42 22.58 52.32
C SER A 9 1.24 21.45 51.28
N ALA A 10 1.16 21.88 50.03
CA ALA A 10 1.66 21.26 48.80
C ALA A 10 1.65 19.72 48.64
N SER A 11 0.68 19.20 47.88
CA SER A 11 0.79 17.89 47.22
C SER A 11 1.77 17.99 46.05
N SER A 12 3.03 17.67 46.29
CA SER A 12 4.01 17.43 45.22
C SER A 12 3.72 16.09 44.53
N PHE A 13 3.55 16.12 43.22
CA PHE A 13 3.52 14.93 42.37
C PHE A 13 4.86 14.19 42.52
N GLN A 14 4.86 13.00 43.13
CA GLN A 14 6.02 12.11 43.14
C GLN A 14 5.91 11.07 42.02
N THR A 15 6.89 11.06 41.11
CA THR A 15 7.08 10.00 40.11
C THR A 15 7.41 8.66 40.79
N PRO A 16 6.75 7.55 40.45
CA PRO A 16 7.04 6.25 41.06
C PRO A 16 8.48 5.79 40.80
N LYS A 17 9.15 5.32 41.85
CA LYS A 17 10.53 4.81 41.80
C LYS A 17 10.58 3.45 41.09
N ASN A 18 11.50 3.33 40.13
CA ASN A 18 11.76 2.14 39.34
C ASN A 18 12.17 0.94 40.21
N ILE A 19 11.35 -0.12 40.24
CA ILE A 19 11.70 -1.40 40.87
C ILE A 19 12.60 -2.16 39.89
N ARG A 20 13.91 -2.20 40.17
CA ARG A 20 14.86 -3.07 39.48
C ARG A 20 14.59 -4.53 39.84
N LEU A 21 13.92 -5.27 38.96
CA LEU A 21 13.87 -6.73 39.01
C LEU A 21 15.24 -7.28 38.59
N ARG A 22 15.83 -8.11 39.46
CA ARG A 22 17.12 -8.79 39.25
C ARG A 22 17.02 -9.72 38.04
N SER A 23 17.86 -9.48 37.02
CA SER A 23 18.09 -10.39 35.91
C SER A 23 18.99 -11.54 36.36
N SER A 24 18.46 -12.77 36.38
CA SER A 24 19.28 -13.98 36.35
C SER A 24 19.70 -14.23 34.91
N ARG A 25 21.01 -14.13 34.64
CA ARG A 25 21.62 -14.49 33.36
C ARG A 25 21.40 -15.97 33.05
N SER A 26 20.69 -16.25 31.97
CA SER A 26 20.87 -17.47 31.18
C SER A 26 21.05 -17.08 29.72
N SER A 27 22.25 -17.33 29.20
CA SER A 27 22.59 -17.21 27.80
C SER A 27 21.79 -18.23 26.97
N SER A 28 20.83 -17.76 26.19
CA SER A 28 20.23 -18.54 25.10
C SER A 28 19.94 -17.62 23.93
N SER A 29 20.54 -17.95 22.78
CA SER A 29 20.27 -17.40 21.46
C SER A 29 18.78 -17.17 21.23
N SER A 30 18.38 -15.94 20.89
CA SER A 30 17.00 -15.55 20.62
C SER A 30 16.53 -16.11 19.28
N THR A 31 16.17 -17.38 19.25
CA THR A 31 15.22 -17.91 18.27
C THR A 31 13.82 -17.68 18.83
N GLY A 32 13.07 -16.77 18.21
CA GLY A 32 11.71 -16.42 18.66
C GLY A 32 10.84 -17.67 18.77
N SER A 33 10.17 -17.86 19.90
CA SER A 33 9.27 -19.00 20.11
C SER A 33 8.18 -19.03 19.02
N PRO A 34 7.88 -20.20 18.43
CA PRO A 34 6.86 -20.31 17.40
C PRO A 34 5.49 -19.94 17.99
N ILE A 35 4.87 -18.90 17.44
CA ILE A 35 3.50 -18.50 17.79
C ILE A 35 2.54 -19.41 17.03
N THR A 36 1.66 -20.11 17.74
CA THR A 36 0.57 -20.87 17.13
C THR A 36 -0.64 -19.96 16.96
N ILE A 37 -1.08 -19.75 15.72
CA ILE A 37 -2.34 -19.03 15.42
C ILE A 37 -3.50 -20.03 15.57
N PRO A 38 -4.43 -19.84 16.51
CA PRO A 38 -5.54 -20.76 16.70
C PRO A 38 -6.48 -20.72 15.50
N ALA A 39 -6.97 -21.89 15.04
CA ALA A 39 -8.09 -21.95 14.11
C ALA A 39 -9.39 -21.78 14.91
N SER A 40 -10.14 -20.67 14.74
CA SER A 40 -11.39 -20.44 15.50
C SER A 40 -12.11 -19.12 15.11
N PRO A 41 -13.36 -18.85 15.56
CA PRO A 41 -14.28 -17.80 15.09
C PRO A 41 -13.84 -16.34 15.34
N PHE A 42 -12.60 -16.12 15.75
CA PHE A 42 -11.96 -14.80 15.91
C PHE A 42 -11.29 -14.30 14.62
N MET A 43 -11.47 -15.03 13.52
CA MET A 43 -10.90 -14.69 12.21
C MET A 43 -11.99 -14.14 11.29
N LYS A 44 -12.01 -12.81 11.11
CA LYS A 44 -12.87 -12.17 10.09
C LYS A 44 -12.08 -12.08 8.78
N LYS A 45 -12.62 -12.59 7.67
CA LYS A 45 -11.97 -12.41 6.35
C LYS A 45 -11.93 -10.91 6.03
N LEU A 46 -10.74 -10.39 5.75
CA LEU A 46 -10.52 -9.00 5.34
C LEU A 46 -10.51 -8.88 3.82
N GLY A 47 -9.95 -9.87 3.12
CA GLY A 47 -9.88 -9.86 1.67
C GLY A 47 -9.33 -11.18 1.11
N CYS A 48 -9.29 -11.26 -0.22
CA CYS A 48 -8.59 -12.31 -0.95
C CYS A 48 -7.65 -11.68 -1.97
N GLY A 49 -6.42 -12.19 -2.02
CA GLY A 49 -5.50 -11.96 -3.11
C GLY A 49 -5.39 -13.21 -3.97
N THR A 50 -4.61 -13.14 -5.03
CA THR A 50 -4.36 -14.27 -5.94
C THR A 50 -3.76 -15.45 -5.17
N GLY A 51 -4.57 -16.49 -4.91
CA GLY A 51 -4.15 -17.70 -4.20
C GLY A 51 -4.05 -17.62 -2.68
N VAL A 52 -4.41 -16.48 -2.07
CA VAL A 52 -4.26 -16.23 -0.62
C VAL A 52 -5.50 -15.55 -0.04
N ASN A 53 -5.78 -15.82 1.23
CA ASN A 53 -6.80 -15.11 2.00
C ASN A 53 -6.13 -14.35 3.14
N VAL A 54 -6.65 -13.15 3.42
CA VAL A 54 -6.22 -12.33 4.55
C VAL A 54 -7.35 -12.29 5.58
N TYR A 55 -7.00 -12.52 6.83
CA TYR A 55 -7.93 -12.56 7.96
C TYR A 55 -7.49 -11.61 9.07
N LEU A 56 -8.44 -10.92 9.68
CA LEU A 56 -8.24 -10.19 10.93
C LEU A 56 -8.22 -11.18 12.08
N LEU A 57 -7.18 -11.16 12.90
CA LEU A 57 -7.07 -11.91 14.15
C LEU A 57 -7.16 -10.93 15.33
N ASP A 58 -8.28 -10.97 16.04
CA ASP A 58 -8.44 -10.26 17.30
C ASP A 58 -7.71 -11.01 18.42
N ARG A 59 -6.73 -10.35 19.02
CA ARG A 59 -5.88 -10.94 20.06
C ARG A 59 -6.46 -10.65 21.44
N LEU A 60 -7.22 -11.61 21.97
CA LEU A 60 -7.72 -11.59 23.35
C LEU A 60 -6.63 -12.10 24.30
N GLY A 61 -6.09 -11.24 25.19
CA GLY A 61 -5.10 -11.64 26.20
C GLY A 61 -4.59 -10.50 27.08
N LYS A 62 -4.01 -10.82 28.25
CA LYS A 62 -3.63 -9.87 29.32
C LYS A 62 -2.47 -8.90 29.00
N LEU A 63 -1.71 -9.11 27.90
CA LEU A 63 -0.45 -8.40 27.68
C LEU A 63 -0.24 -7.82 26.27
N ASN A 64 -1.07 -8.12 25.26
CA ASN A 64 -0.97 -7.51 23.92
C ASN A 64 -2.29 -7.64 23.15
N LEU A 65 -3.04 -6.53 23.07
CA LEU A 65 -4.39 -6.46 22.50
C LEU A 65 -4.41 -5.98 21.03
N SER A 66 -3.26 -5.70 20.41
CA SER A 66 -3.27 -5.19 19.03
C SER A 66 -3.70 -6.27 18.04
N PRO A 67 -4.69 -6.00 17.18
CA PRO A 67 -5.13 -6.94 16.16
C PRO A 67 -4.04 -7.17 15.11
N TRP A 68 -4.03 -8.36 14.52
CA TRP A 68 -3.12 -8.74 13.44
C TRP A 68 -3.89 -9.05 12.17
N ALA A 69 -3.29 -8.77 11.01
CA ALA A 69 -3.73 -9.37 9.76
C ALA A 69 -2.93 -10.66 9.52
N VAL A 70 -3.60 -11.73 9.10
CA VAL A 70 -3.03 -13.06 8.90
C VAL A 70 -3.28 -13.49 7.46
N LYS A 71 -2.22 -13.59 6.67
CA LYS A 71 -2.24 -14.04 5.28
C LYS A 71 -1.98 -15.55 5.25
N LYS A 72 -2.86 -16.31 4.60
CA LYS A 72 -2.79 -17.77 4.46
C LYS A 72 -3.07 -18.18 3.01
N VAL A 73 -2.35 -19.19 2.51
CA VAL A 73 -2.64 -19.79 1.20
C VAL A 73 -4.04 -20.38 1.20
N ASN A 74 -4.79 -20.14 0.11
CA ASN A 74 -6.14 -20.67 -0.04
C ASN A 74 -6.10 -22.19 -0.20
N SER A 75 -6.78 -22.91 0.68
CA SER A 75 -6.82 -24.39 0.68
C SER A 75 -7.52 -24.98 -0.55
N LYS A 76 -8.23 -24.17 -1.33
CA LYS A 76 -8.91 -24.58 -2.57
C LYS A 76 -8.02 -24.49 -3.82
N CYS A 77 -6.79 -23.97 -3.71
CA CYS A 77 -5.88 -23.89 -4.85
C CYS A 77 -5.38 -25.29 -5.28
N ALA A 78 -5.14 -25.48 -6.57
CA ALA A 78 -4.51 -26.70 -7.07
C ALA A 78 -3.14 -26.92 -6.42
N THR A 79 -2.70 -28.17 -6.26
CA THR A 79 -1.47 -28.52 -5.51
C THR A 79 -0.22 -27.78 -6.04
N LYS A 80 -0.07 -27.67 -7.37
CA LYS A 80 1.05 -26.93 -8.00
C LYS A 80 1.03 -25.44 -7.65
N GLN A 81 -0.15 -24.82 -7.69
CA GLN A 81 -0.34 -23.41 -7.33
C GLN A 81 -0.10 -23.17 -5.83
N THR A 82 -0.50 -24.11 -4.98
CA THR A 82 -0.27 -24.04 -3.53
C THR A 82 1.22 -23.94 -3.19
N VAL A 83 2.09 -24.69 -3.87
CA VAL A 83 3.55 -24.61 -3.67
C VAL A 83 4.08 -23.21 -4.03
N LEU A 84 3.65 -22.66 -5.16
CA LEU A 84 4.05 -21.33 -5.62
C LEU A 84 3.59 -20.23 -4.66
N TYR A 85 2.33 -20.24 -4.23
CA TYR A 85 1.83 -19.27 -3.24
C TYR A 85 2.51 -19.43 -1.88
N GLN A 86 2.88 -20.66 -1.51
CA GLN A 86 3.62 -20.90 -0.28
C GLN A 86 5.06 -20.36 -0.34
N GLN A 87 5.71 -20.44 -1.51
CA GLN A 87 7.01 -19.81 -1.76
C GLN A 87 6.91 -18.29 -1.68
N ARG A 88 5.96 -17.67 -2.40
CA ARG A 88 5.69 -16.23 -2.35
C ARG A 88 5.44 -15.74 -0.92
N LEU A 89 4.60 -16.45 -0.16
CA LEU A 89 4.34 -16.10 1.24
C LEU A 89 5.60 -16.18 2.13
N ASN A 90 6.53 -17.10 1.84
CA ASN A 90 7.81 -17.17 2.55
C ASN A 90 8.75 -16.03 2.16
N GLU A 91 8.77 -15.65 0.89
CA GLU A 91 9.54 -14.52 0.38
C GLU A 91 9.04 -13.20 0.95
N GLU A 92 7.72 -12.97 0.91
CA GLU A 92 7.06 -11.84 1.55
C GLU A 92 7.44 -11.74 3.04
N ALA A 93 7.41 -12.88 3.76
CA ALA A 93 7.82 -12.93 5.16
C ALA A 93 9.31 -12.59 5.38
N LYS A 94 10.19 -12.93 4.44
CA LYS A 94 11.63 -12.58 4.51
C LYS A 94 11.82 -11.08 4.29
N ILE A 95 11.14 -10.52 3.28
CA ILE A 95 11.19 -9.11 2.95
C ILE A 95 10.64 -8.27 4.11
N LEU A 96 9.43 -8.57 4.58
CA LEU A 96 8.77 -7.80 5.65
C LEU A 96 9.54 -7.80 6.97
N LYS A 97 10.31 -8.85 7.29
CA LYS A 97 11.15 -8.86 8.50
C LYS A 97 12.20 -7.75 8.52
N GLY A 98 12.64 -7.29 7.36
CA GLY A 98 13.60 -6.21 7.20
C GLY A 98 12.95 -4.83 7.07
N ILE A 99 11.62 -4.73 7.10
CA ILE A 99 10.86 -3.51 6.87
C ILE A 99 10.30 -2.98 8.19
N GLU A 100 10.63 -1.74 8.50
CA GLU A 100 10.07 -0.98 9.61
C GLU A 100 9.89 0.47 9.18
N HIS A 101 8.65 0.83 8.85
CA HIS A 101 8.32 2.18 8.38
C HIS A 101 6.86 2.54 8.73
N PRO A 102 6.55 3.78 9.17
CA PRO A 102 5.18 4.18 9.55
C PRO A 102 4.15 4.03 8.43
N ASN A 103 4.58 4.14 7.16
CA ASN A 103 3.72 4.03 5.97
C ASN A 103 3.81 2.68 5.25
N ILE A 104 4.31 1.64 5.92
CA ILE A 104 4.28 0.26 5.40
C ILE A 104 3.71 -0.66 6.49
N VAL A 105 2.96 -1.68 6.10
CA VAL A 105 2.47 -2.71 7.01
C VAL A 105 3.65 -3.56 7.50
N GLY A 106 3.88 -3.56 8.82
CA GLY A 106 5.02 -4.27 9.41
C GLY A 106 4.82 -5.78 9.59
N PHE A 107 5.93 -6.51 9.68
CA PHE A 107 5.95 -7.93 10.05
C PHE A 107 5.54 -8.15 11.52
N ARG A 108 4.89 -9.29 11.82
CA ARG A 108 4.68 -9.75 13.20
C ARG A 108 5.27 -11.14 13.45
N ALA A 109 4.86 -12.13 12.68
CA ALA A 109 5.31 -13.51 12.88
C ALA A 109 5.09 -14.37 11.64
N VAL A 110 5.80 -15.49 11.56
CA VAL A 110 5.41 -16.63 10.72
C VAL A 110 4.94 -17.74 11.65
N ALA A 111 3.80 -18.34 11.33
CA ALA A 111 3.24 -19.46 12.05
C ALA A 111 3.01 -20.64 11.11
N THR A 112 2.94 -21.85 11.67
CA THR A 112 2.50 -23.04 10.95
C THR A 112 1.13 -23.44 11.49
N ALA A 113 0.15 -23.54 10.60
CA ALA A 113 -1.18 -24.03 10.94
C ALA A 113 -1.16 -25.56 11.18
N LYS A 114 -2.23 -26.09 11.79
CA LYS A 114 -2.34 -27.52 12.12
C LYS A 114 -2.25 -28.45 10.90
N ASP A 115 -2.65 -27.95 9.73
CA ASP A 115 -2.57 -28.65 8.44
C ASP A 115 -1.16 -28.59 7.80
N GLY A 116 -0.17 -28.00 8.49
CA GLY A 116 1.21 -27.85 8.01
C GLY A 116 1.43 -26.64 7.10
N SER A 117 0.38 -25.93 6.70
CA SER A 117 0.53 -24.71 5.88
C SER A 117 1.12 -23.57 6.70
N LYS A 118 1.94 -22.70 6.08
CA LYS A 118 2.47 -21.53 6.77
C LYS A 118 1.49 -20.36 6.67
N CYS A 119 1.50 -19.53 7.69
CA CYS A 119 0.74 -18.29 7.78
C CYS A 119 1.70 -17.15 8.08
N LEU A 120 1.46 -16.00 7.45
CA LEU A 120 2.18 -14.77 7.70
C LEU A 120 1.28 -13.85 8.53
N ALA A 121 1.68 -13.57 9.76
CA ALA A 121 1.06 -12.54 10.59
C ALA A 121 1.78 -11.21 10.39
N MET A 122 1.00 -10.18 10.11
CA MET A 122 1.43 -8.81 9.85
C MET A 122 0.65 -7.83 10.71
N GLU A 123 1.15 -6.61 10.80
CA GLU A 123 0.44 -5.49 11.41
C GLU A 123 -0.93 -5.33 10.76
N TYR A 124 -1.96 -5.10 11.57
CA TYR A 124 -3.25 -4.67 11.03
C TYR A 124 -3.16 -3.19 10.63
N GLY A 125 -3.10 -2.93 9.33
CA GLY A 125 -2.81 -1.59 8.80
C GLY A 125 -3.99 -0.63 8.74
N GLY A 126 -5.24 -1.12 8.81
CA GLY A 126 -6.41 -0.25 8.69
C GLY A 126 -7.73 -1.01 8.57
N GLU A 127 -8.84 -0.27 8.70
CA GLU A 127 -10.19 -0.85 8.61
C GLU A 127 -10.56 -1.31 7.21
N GLN A 128 -10.02 -0.62 6.18
CA GLN A 128 -10.38 -0.80 4.77
C GLN A 128 -9.15 -0.57 3.87
N SER A 129 -9.16 -1.16 2.68
CA SER A 129 -8.28 -0.74 1.59
C SER A 129 -8.75 0.59 1.00
N LEU A 130 -7.87 1.30 0.29
CA LEU A 130 -8.24 2.50 -0.44
C LEU A 130 -9.24 2.17 -1.56
N ASN A 131 -9.12 0.99 -2.18
CA ASN A 131 -10.10 0.49 -3.16
C ASN A 131 -11.50 0.34 -2.53
N ASP A 132 -11.61 -0.26 -1.34
CA ASP A 132 -12.92 -0.41 -0.66
C ASP A 132 -13.56 0.96 -0.41
N MET A 133 -12.74 1.98 -0.11
CA MET A 133 -13.22 3.35 0.07
C MET A 133 -13.66 3.99 -1.25
N ILE A 134 -12.94 3.72 -2.35
CA ILE A 134 -13.28 4.18 -3.70
C ILE A 134 -14.60 3.56 -4.16
N GLU A 135 -14.74 2.24 -4.08
CA GLU A 135 -15.95 1.50 -4.46
C GLU A 135 -17.16 2.00 -3.68
N LYS A 136 -17.05 2.07 -2.35
CA LYS A 136 -18.14 2.59 -1.51
C LYS A 136 -18.55 4.02 -1.90
N ARG A 137 -17.57 4.88 -2.21
CA ARG A 137 -17.82 6.27 -2.58
C ARG A 137 -18.54 6.36 -3.94
N ARG A 138 -18.17 5.49 -4.89
CA ARG A 138 -18.83 5.33 -6.19
C ARG A 138 -20.28 4.83 -6.03
N GLU A 139 -20.49 3.80 -5.23
CA GLU A 139 -21.84 3.26 -4.92
C GLU A 139 -22.75 4.29 -4.24
N GLU A 140 -22.19 5.18 -3.42
CA GLU A 140 -22.92 6.27 -2.77
C GLU A 140 -23.17 7.48 -3.72
N GLY A 141 -22.74 7.41 -4.98
CA GLY A 141 -22.90 8.49 -5.97
C GLY A 141 -22.12 9.76 -5.61
N LEU A 142 -21.05 9.63 -4.82
CA LEU A 142 -20.23 10.76 -4.39
C LEU A 142 -19.17 11.08 -5.45
N LYS A 143 -18.79 12.36 -5.54
CA LYS A 143 -17.69 12.83 -6.41
C LYS A 143 -16.32 12.40 -5.86
N ALA A 144 -15.24 12.74 -6.58
CA ALA A 144 -13.84 12.61 -6.16
C ALA A 144 -13.57 12.81 -4.66
N PHE A 145 -12.55 12.12 -4.13
CA PHE A 145 -12.11 12.37 -2.75
C PHE A 145 -11.65 13.81 -2.56
N PRO A 146 -11.87 14.46 -1.40
CA PRO A 146 -11.36 15.80 -1.16
C PRO A 146 -9.86 15.89 -1.43
N ALA A 147 -9.41 16.93 -2.13
CA ALA A 147 -8.00 17.10 -2.53
C ALA A 147 -7.01 16.93 -1.36
N ALA A 148 -7.35 17.41 -0.17
CA ALA A 148 -6.53 17.25 1.04
C ALA A 148 -6.34 15.77 1.46
N ASN A 149 -7.35 14.91 1.24
CA ASN A 149 -7.22 13.48 1.51
C ASN A 149 -6.32 12.81 0.47
N ILE A 150 -6.45 13.18 -0.80
CA ILE A 150 -5.60 12.69 -1.88
C ILE A 150 -4.15 13.08 -1.61
N GLU A 151 -3.89 14.34 -1.26
CA GLU A 151 -2.55 14.84 -0.92
C GLU A 151 -1.95 14.12 0.29
N LYS A 152 -2.77 13.81 1.30
CA LYS A 152 -2.33 13.03 2.46
C LYS A 152 -1.95 11.60 2.08
N VAL A 153 -2.75 10.94 1.24
CA VAL A 153 -2.43 9.61 0.70
C VAL A 153 -1.15 9.67 -0.12
N ALA A 154 -1.04 10.65 -1.04
CA ALA A 154 0.11 10.88 -1.89
C ALA A 154 1.40 10.99 -1.07
N LEU A 155 1.42 11.84 -0.05
CA LEU A 155 2.60 12.03 0.81
C LEU A 155 2.97 10.76 1.58
N HIS A 156 1.98 10.06 2.15
CA HIS A 156 2.24 8.88 2.95
C HIS A 156 2.72 7.70 2.11
N VAL A 157 2.11 7.47 0.94
CA VAL A 157 2.54 6.43 0.00
C VAL A 157 3.91 6.78 -0.57
N ALA A 158 4.17 8.03 -0.95
CA ALA A 158 5.48 8.46 -1.43
C ALA A 158 6.59 8.25 -0.39
N ARG A 159 6.34 8.51 0.90
CA ARG A 159 7.30 8.18 1.98
C ARG A 159 7.55 6.68 2.09
N GLY A 160 6.51 5.86 1.95
CA GLY A 160 6.63 4.40 1.92
C GLY A 160 7.48 3.92 0.74
N LEU A 161 7.22 4.44 -0.47
CA LEU A 161 8.00 4.11 -1.66
C LEU A 161 9.45 4.61 -1.57
N GLN A 162 9.68 5.81 -1.04
CA GLN A 162 11.03 6.35 -0.80
C GLN A 162 11.83 5.41 0.09
N TYR A 163 11.24 4.93 1.19
CA TYR A 163 11.87 3.96 2.08
C TYR A 163 12.21 2.65 1.34
N LEU A 164 11.27 2.10 0.58
CA LEU A 164 11.48 0.87 -0.19
C LEU A 164 12.60 1.03 -1.22
N HIS A 165 12.53 2.09 -2.04
CA HIS A 165 13.47 2.34 -3.15
C HIS A 165 14.87 2.72 -2.65
N ASN A 166 14.96 3.68 -1.73
CA ASN A 166 16.24 4.25 -1.34
C ASN A 166 16.94 3.48 -0.21
N GLU A 167 16.20 3.05 0.82
CA GLU A 167 16.80 2.39 2.00
C GLU A 167 16.81 0.86 1.87
N LYS A 168 15.79 0.26 1.25
CA LYS A 168 15.70 -1.20 1.09
C LYS A 168 16.13 -1.71 -0.27
N LYS A 169 16.35 -0.82 -1.23
CA LYS A 169 16.66 -1.18 -2.63
C LYS A 169 15.67 -2.22 -3.13
N LEU A 170 14.39 -1.91 -2.95
CA LEU A 170 13.30 -2.82 -3.22
C LEU A 170 12.22 -2.09 -4.02
N LEU A 171 11.87 -2.63 -5.18
CA LEU A 171 10.69 -2.27 -5.94
C LEU A 171 9.46 -2.94 -5.31
N HIS A 172 8.38 -2.20 -5.10
CA HIS A 172 7.12 -2.76 -4.59
C HIS A 172 6.53 -3.77 -5.59
N GLY A 173 6.36 -3.36 -6.85
CA GLY A 173 6.04 -4.25 -7.98
C GLY A 173 4.55 -4.51 -8.23
N ASP A 174 3.66 -4.01 -7.37
CA ASP A 174 2.19 -4.09 -7.51
C ASP A 174 1.50 -2.92 -6.79
N MET A 175 1.91 -1.67 -7.07
CA MET A 175 1.24 -0.52 -6.48
C MET A 175 -0.15 -0.29 -7.11
N LYS A 176 -1.17 -0.19 -6.26
CA LYS A 176 -2.57 0.12 -6.61
C LYS A 176 -3.37 0.44 -5.36
N SER A 177 -4.58 0.98 -5.50
CA SER A 177 -5.48 1.28 -4.37
C SER A 177 -5.77 0.08 -3.47
N CYS A 178 -5.88 -1.15 -4.01
CA CYS A 178 -6.08 -2.37 -3.22
C CYS A 178 -4.93 -2.66 -2.23
N ASN A 179 -3.73 -2.17 -2.52
CA ASN A 179 -2.52 -2.38 -1.72
C ASN A 179 -2.18 -1.17 -0.83
N VAL A 180 -3.12 -0.24 -0.66
CA VAL A 180 -3.05 0.86 0.31
C VAL A 180 -4.13 0.67 1.36
N VAL A 181 -3.77 0.56 2.62
CA VAL A 181 -4.73 0.41 3.74
C VAL A 181 -4.82 1.69 4.57
N ILE A 182 -6.06 2.03 4.95
CA ILE A 182 -6.39 3.29 5.61
C ILE A 182 -6.94 3.01 7.00
N ARG A 183 -6.45 3.76 8.00
CA ARG A 183 -6.96 3.71 9.37
C ARG A 183 -7.52 5.04 9.85
N GLY A 184 -8.70 5.00 10.46
CA GLY A 184 -9.27 6.08 11.26
C GLY A 184 -9.51 7.38 10.47
N ASN A 185 -10.13 7.28 9.29
CA ASN A 185 -10.37 8.40 8.36
C ASN A 185 -9.06 9.10 7.95
N PHE A 186 -8.22 8.39 7.18
CA PHE A 186 -6.92 8.86 6.70
C PHE A 186 -5.92 9.25 7.81
N LYS A 187 -6.12 8.89 9.08
CA LYS A 187 -5.12 9.14 10.15
C LYS A 187 -3.83 8.36 9.89
N THR A 188 -3.96 7.13 9.41
CA THR A 188 -2.84 6.29 8.98
C THR A 188 -3.10 5.83 7.55
N VAL A 189 -2.05 5.82 6.75
CA VAL A 189 -2.02 5.34 5.37
C VAL A 189 -0.77 4.50 5.25
N LYS A 190 -0.92 3.23 4.87
CA LYS A 190 0.17 2.26 4.77
C LYS A 190 0.08 1.48 3.47
N ILE A 191 1.22 1.24 2.84
CA ILE A 191 1.39 0.28 1.75
C ILE A 191 1.40 -1.13 2.36
N CYS A 192 0.78 -2.09 1.68
CA CYS A 192 0.82 -3.51 2.02
C CYS A 192 1.08 -4.38 0.79
N ASP A 193 1.28 -5.67 1.02
CA ASP A 193 1.54 -6.69 -0.01
C ASP A 193 2.84 -6.52 -0.82
N VAL A 194 3.98 -6.70 -0.13
CA VAL A 194 5.32 -6.78 -0.74
C VAL A 194 5.64 -8.19 -1.28
N GLY A 195 4.61 -8.99 -1.58
CA GLY A 195 4.78 -10.40 -1.96
C GLY A 195 5.34 -10.62 -3.37
N VAL A 196 5.38 -9.58 -4.19
CA VAL A 196 5.92 -9.59 -5.57
C VAL A 196 7.04 -8.58 -5.76
N SER A 197 7.62 -8.11 -4.66
CA SER A 197 8.68 -7.11 -4.68
C SER A 197 10.00 -7.65 -5.23
N LEU A 198 10.74 -6.78 -5.93
CA LEU A 198 11.98 -7.12 -6.63
C LEU A 198 13.14 -6.27 -6.11
N PHE A 199 14.35 -6.84 -6.04
CA PHE A 199 15.52 -6.08 -5.62
C PHE A 199 16.00 -5.13 -6.73
N LEU A 200 16.32 -3.91 -6.32
CA LEU A 200 16.92 -2.87 -7.14
C LEU A 200 18.44 -2.86 -6.94
N ASP A 201 19.17 -2.54 -7.99
CA ASP A 201 20.61 -2.31 -7.92
C ASP A 201 20.93 -0.84 -7.55
N GLU A 202 22.22 -0.49 -7.63
CA GLU A 202 22.68 0.87 -7.33
C GLU A 202 22.13 1.92 -8.32
N ASN A 203 21.78 1.50 -9.54
CA ASN A 203 21.20 2.34 -10.59
C ASN A 203 19.66 2.37 -10.55
N MET A 204 19.06 1.83 -9.49
CA MET A 204 17.60 1.68 -9.33
C MET A 204 16.95 0.83 -10.42
N LYS A 205 17.66 -0.19 -10.91
CA LYS A 205 17.17 -1.16 -11.91
C LYS A 205 16.97 -2.53 -11.30
N VAL A 206 16.01 -3.28 -11.82
CA VAL A 206 15.91 -4.71 -11.56
C VAL A 206 16.87 -5.44 -12.50
N SER A 207 18.02 -5.84 -11.97
CA SER A 207 19.11 -6.44 -12.75
C SER A 207 19.22 -7.97 -12.61
N ASP A 208 18.40 -8.59 -11.75
CA ASP A 208 18.36 -10.05 -11.63
C ASP A 208 17.65 -10.65 -12.86
N PRO A 209 18.32 -11.44 -13.70
CA PRO A 209 17.71 -12.03 -14.90
C PRO A 209 16.63 -13.07 -14.60
N LYS A 210 16.50 -13.50 -13.34
CA LYS A 210 15.43 -14.41 -12.88
C LYS A 210 14.24 -13.68 -12.28
N ALA A 211 14.33 -12.37 -12.10
CA ALA A 211 13.23 -11.59 -11.58
C ALA A 211 12.14 -11.47 -12.65
N GLU A 212 10.92 -11.88 -12.29
CA GLU A 212 9.72 -11.65 -13.10
C GLU A 212 8.88 -10.57 -12.43
N TYR A 213 8.60 -9.50 -13.18
CA TYR A 213 7.62 -8.50 -12.76
C TYR A 213 6.21 -9.10 -12.89
N VAL A 214 5.44 -9.05 -11.81
CA VAL A 214 4.08 -9.60 -11.77
C VAL A 214 3.05 -8.51 -12.08
N GLY A 215 3.04 -7.43 -11.31
CA GLY A 215 2.14 -6.30 -11.50
C GLY A 215 0.65 -6.64 -11.46
N THR A 216 -0.15 -5.64 -11.82
CA THR A 216 -1.57 -5.78 -12.15
C THR A 216 -1.83 -4.94 -13.38
N GLU A 217 -2.42 -5.56 -14.39
CA GLU A 217 -2.39 -5.10 -15.77
C GLU A 217 -2.83 -3.63 -15.99
N PRO A 218 -3.96 -3.12 -15.44
CA PRO A 218 -4.33 -1.72 -15.57
C PRO A 218 -3.34 -0.71 -14.97
N TRP A 219 -2.45 -1.15 -14.07
CA TRP A 219 -1.45 -0.29 -13.41
C TRP A 219 -0.05 -0.42 -14.02
N ASN A 220 0.15 -1.34 -14.96
CA ASN A 220 1.45 -1.55 -15.57
C ASN A 220 1.82 -0.37 -16.47
N SER A 221 3.06 0.09 -16.37
CA SER A 221 3.58 1.12 -17.24
C SER A 221 3.96 0.57 -18.62
N LYS A 222 4.10 1.45 -19.61
CA LYS A 222 4.43 1.07 -20.99
C LYS A 222 5.69 0.20 -21.08
N GLU A 223 6.76 0.54 -20.37
CA GLU A 223 8.00 -0.24 -20.39
C GLU A 223 7.84 -1.65 -19.77
N VAL A 224 6.88 -1.87 -18.88
CA VAL A 224 6.57 -3.22 -18.37
C VAL A 224 5.90 -4.04 -19.48
N ILE A 225 4.91 -3.45 -20.16
CA ILE A 225 4.11 -4.11 -21.19
C ILE A 225 4.97 -4.47 -22.41
N GLU A 226 5.89 -3.56 -22.78
CA GLU A 226 6.81 -3.76 -23.91
C GLU A 226 8.02 -4.64 -23.58
N GLY A 227 8.14 -5.13 -22.34
CA GLY A 227 9.29 -5.94 -21.90
C GLY A 227 10.62 -5.14 -21.84
N GLY A 228 10.53 -3.85 -21.57
CA GLY A 228 11.64 -2.93 -21.41
C GLY A 228 12.34 -3.02 -20.05
N GLU A 229 13.21 -2.05 -19.78
CA GLU A 229 13.99 -2.00 -18.54
C GLU A 229 13.13 -1.59 -17.34
N ILE A 230 13.07 -2.47 -16.33
CA ILE A 230 12.33 -2.22 -15.10
C ILE A 230 13.19 -1.44 -14.10
N THR A 231 12.65 -0.30 -13.65
CA THR A 231 13.29 0.60 -12.66
C THR A 231 12.32 0.92 -11.52
N ASP A 232 12.78 1.65 -10.49
CA ASP A 232 11.90 2.23 -9.45
C ASP A 232 10.72 3.04 -10.02
N LYS A 233 10.85 3.54 -11.26
CA LYS A 233 9.85 4.37 -11.94
C LYS A 233 8.58 3.63 -12.35
N VAL A 234 8.57 2.30 -12.35
CA VAL A 234 7.33 1.54 -12.59
C VAL A 234 6.38 1.69 -11.40
N ASP A 235 6.90 1.70 -10.16
CA ASP A 235 6.09 2.00 -8.96
C ASP A 235 5.57 3.44 -8.98
N ILE A 236 6.35 4.39 -9.53
CA ILE A 236 5.93 5.79 -9.63
C ILE A 236 4.77 5.96 -10.61
N PHE A 237 4.79 5.26 -11.73
CA PHE A 237 3.67 5.25 -12.68
C PHE A 237 2.40 4.71 -12.03
N ALA A 238 2.49 3.54 -11.41
CA ALA A 238 1.38 2.89 -10.72
C ALA A 238 0.87 3.72 -9.51
N PHE A 239 1.77 4.42 -8.81
CA PHE A 239 1.42 5.43 -7.80
C PHE A 239 0.60 6.57 -8.38
N GLY A 240 0.99 7.11 -9.54
CA GLY A 240 0.22 8.13 -10.26
C GLY A 240 -1.20 7.66 -10.59
N LEU A 241 -1.33 6.42 -11.06
CA LEU A 241 -2.63 5.80 -11.30
C LEU A 241 -3.44 5.61 -10.02
N THR A 242 -2.81 5.30 -8.89
CA THR A 242 -3.49 5.24 -7.58
C THR A 242 -4.09 6.59 -7.17
N LEU A 243 -3.42 7.71 -7.49
CA LEU A 243 -3.99 9.04 -7.25
C LEU A 243 -5.16 9.33 -8.20
N TRP A 244 -5.05 8.87 -9.44
CA TRP A 244 -6.11 8.98 -10.44
C TRP A 244 -7.37 8.23 -10.01
N GLU A 245 -7.25 7.01 -9.46
CA GLU A 245 -8.38 6.26 -8.91
C GLU A 245 -9.14 7.05 -7.83
N MET A 246 -8.44 7.86 -7.01
CA MET A 246 -9.09 8.72 -6.01
C MET A 246 -9.81 9.94 -6.61
N MET A 247 -9.38 10.38 -7.81
CA MET A 247 -9.97 11.52 -8.51
C MET A 247 -11.17 11.11 -9.37
N THR A 248 -11.14 9.91 -9.97
CA THR A 248 -12.19 9.43 -10.88
C THR A 248 -13.15 8.43 -10.24
N LEU A 249 -12.70 7.75 -9.18
CA LEU A 249 -13.39 6.60 -8.56
C LEU A 249 -13.53 5.38 -9.49
N SER A 250 -12.71 5.34 -10.53
CA SER A 250 -12.72 4.33 -11.58
C SER A 250 -11.45 3.48 -11.56
N MET A 251 -11.52 2.33 -12.23
CA MET A 251 -10.32 1.55 -12.56
C MET A 251 -9.65 2.12 -13.82
N PRO A 252 -8.31 2.20 -13.89
CA PRO A 252 -7.63 2.73 -15.07
C PRO A 252 -8.08 2.02 -16.35
N HIS A 253 -8.36 2.80 -17.39
CA HIS A 253 -8.75 2.32 -18.72
C HIS A 253 -10.08 1.54 -18.82
N LEU A 254 -10.90 1.48 -17.76
CA LEU A 254 -12.26 0.89 -17.84
C LEU A 254 -13.39 1.93 -17.99
N GLU A 255 -13.09 3.23 -18.04
CA GLU A 255 -14.08 4.33 -18.00
C GLU A 255 -15.06 4.40 -19.18
N MET A 256 -14.84 3.64 -20.26
CA MET A 256 -15.67 3.71 -21.46
C MET A 256 -17.01 2.97 -21.34
N LEU A 257 -17.32 2.35 -20.20
CA LEU A 257 -18.52 1.51 -20.03
C LEU A 257 -19.70 2.27 -19.39
N ASP A 258 -19.48 3.45 -18.82
CA ASP A 258 -20.53 4.26 -18.17
C ASP A 258 -20.93 5.49 -19.01
N ASN A 259 -20.89 5.39 -20.35
CA ASN A 259 -21.50 6.43 -21.20
C ASN A 259 -23.03 6.41 -21.01
N GLU A 260 -23.51 7.10 -19.96
CA GLU A 260 -24.93 7.36 -19.72
C GLU A 260 -25.58 8.18 -20.86
N GLU A 261 -24.79 8.70 -21.81
CA GLU A 261 -25.26 9.44 -22.99
C GLU A 261 -25.89 8.54 -24.07
N GLU A 262 -25.81 7.22 -23.97
CA GLU A 262 -26.58 6.28 -24.82
C GLU A 262 -27.78 5.64 -24.10
N ARG A 263 -28.25 6.21 -22.98
CA ARG A 263 -29.60 5.90 -22.47
C ARG A 263 -30.67 6.67 -23.25
N ASP A 264 -30.66 6.54 -24.57
CA ASP A 264 -31.84 6.86 -25.35
C ASP A 264 -32.88 5.76 -25.12
N GLU A 265 -34.08 6.20 -24.79
CA GLU A 265 -35.26 5.41 -24.46
C GLU A 265 -35.70 4.53 -25.66
N GLU A 266 -35.05 3.40 -25.89
CA GLU A 266 -35.66 2.32 -26.68
C GLU A 266 -36.37 1.34 -25.73
N GLU A 267 -37.57 1.74 -25.29
CA GLU A 267 -38.64 0.80 -24.93
C GLU A 267 -38.98 -0.04 -26.17
N ASN A 268 -38.20 -1.06 -26.49
CA ASN A 268 -38.62 -2.21 -27.29
C ASN A 268 -37.78 -3.41 -26.91
N GLY A 269 -38.44 -4.40 -26.32
CA GLY A 269 -37.78 -5.54 -25.68
C GLY A 269 -36.93 -6.39 -26.61
N ASP A 270 -35.66 -6.53 -26.24
CA ASP A 270 -34.91 -7.79 -26.27
C ASP A 270 -33.80 -7.69 -25.22
N ASP A 271 -33.81 -8.59 -24.24
CA ASP A 271 -33.09 -8.49 -22.96
C ASP A 271 -31.68 -9.08 -23.07
N SER A 272 -30.89 -8.60 -24.03
CA SER A 272 -29.48 -8.99 -24.20
C SER A 272 -28.65 -7.91 -24.90
N VAL A 273 -28.57 -6.71 -24.32
CA VAL A 273 -27.43 -5.84 -24.61
C VAL A 273 -26.29 -6.31 -23.72
N GLU A 274 -25.53 -7.31 -24.19
CA GLU A 274 -24.16 -7.49 -23.69
C GLU A 274 -23.42 -6.20 -24.05
N GLU A 275 -23.21 -5.31 -23.07
CA GLU A 275 -22.28 -4.19 -23.21
C GLU A 275 -20.97 -4.75 -23.76
N SER A 276 -20.71 -4.53 -25.05
CA SER A 276 -19.56 -5.13 -25.71
C SER A 276 -18.31 -4.45 -25.17
N PHE A 277 -17.65 -5.09 -24.21
CA PHE A 277 -16.35 -4.67 -23.72
C PHE A 277 -15.40 -4.52 -24.90
N ASP A 278 -14.94 -3.29 -25.15
CA ASP A 278 -13.91 -2.99 -26.16
C ASP A 278 -12.55 -3.50 -25.66
N GLU A 279 -12.38 -4.82 -25.81
CA GLU A 279 -11.21 -5.56 -25.35
C GLU A 279 -9.94 -5.07 -26.04
N ASP A 280 -10.00 -4.90 -27.37
CA ASP A 280 -8.86 -4.43 -28.17
C ASP A 280 -8.44 -3.01 -27.76
N GLY A 281 -9.40 -2.08 -27.67
CA GLY A 281 -9.11 -0.72 -27.24
C GLY A 281 -8.65 -0.64 -25.79
N TYR A 282 -9.08 -1.55 -24.91
CA TYR A 282 -8.55 -1.66 -23.55
C TYR A 282 -7.07 -2.05 -23.56
N TYR A 283 -6.67 -3.10 -24.29
CA TYR A 283 -5.27 -3.52 -24.37
C TYR A 283 -4.37 -2.47 -25.02
N GLU A 284 -4.86 -1.74 -26.03
CA GLU A 284 -4.11 -0.64 -26.68
C GLU A 284 -3.82 0.52 -25.73
N ARG A 285 -4.70 0.75 -24.74
CA ARG A 285 -4.57 1.86 -23.78
C ARG A 285 -3.66 1.52 -22.58
N LEU A 286 -3.37 0.25 -22.33
CA LEU A 286 -2.50 -0.14 -21.22
C LEU A 286 -1.13 0.53 -21.29
N GLY A 287 -0.62 0.96 -20.13
CA GLY A 287 0.67 1.66 -20.04
C GLY A 287 0.66 3.11 -20.47
N THR A 288 -0.48 3.62 -20.97
CA THR A 288 -0.67 5.04 -21.26
C THR A 288 -1.26 5.78 -20.07
N ARG A 289 -1.20 7.11 -20.07
CA ARG A 289 -1.87 7.95 -19.07
C ARG A 289 -3.39 7.96 -19.36
N PRO A 290 -4.26 7.52 -18.43
CA PRO A 290 -5.71 7.60 -18.62
C PRO A 290 -6.19 9.05 -18.65
N ALA A 291 -7.37 9.27 -19.24
CA ALA A 291 -7.98 10.60 -19.32
C ALA A 291 -8.35 11.12 -17.92
N LEU A 292 -8.32 12.44 -17.74
CA LEU A 292 -8.72 13.08 -16.49
C LEU A 292 -9.36 14.42 -16.80
N ASP A 293 -10.63 14.60 -16.42
CA ASP A 293 -11.29 15.89 -16.50
C ASP A 293 -10.84 16.80 -15.35
N ALA A 294 -9.65 17.39 -15.52
CA ALA A 294 -9.08 18.33 -14.55
C ALA A 294 -9.94 19.58 -14.34
N GLN A 295 -10.77 19.96 -15.33
CA GLN A 295 -11.63 21.13 -15.23
C GLN A 295 -12.84 20.84 -14.32
N ALA A 296 -13.46 19.66 -14.45
CA ALA A 296 -14.57 19.24 -13.60
C ALA A 296 -14.16 19.05 -12.13
N LEU A 297 -12.92 18.62 -11.86
CA LEU A 297 -12.38 18.52 -10.50
C LEU A 297 -12.24 19.90 -9.83
N GLY A 298 -11.87 20.91 -10.61
CA GLY A 298 -11.71 22.29 -10.15
C GLY A 298 -10.34 22.59 -9.52
N PRO A 299 -10.09 23.87 -9.19
CA PRO A 299 -8.75 24.40 -8.91
C PRO A 299 -8.10 23.82 -7.65
N SER A 300 -8.87 23.33 -6.68
CA SER A 300 -8.33 22.71 -5.47
C SER A 300 -7.54 21.43 -5.74
N TYR A 301 -7.76 20.77 -6.88
CA TYR A 301 -7.06 19.54 -7.27
C TYR A 301 -5.80 19.80 -8.08
N LYS A 302 -5.52 21.06 -8.47
CA LYS A 302 -4.41 21.43 -9.38
C LYS A 302 -3.10 20.71 -9.05
N ARG A 303 -2.71 20.70 -7.78
CA ARG A 303 -1.47 20.05 -7.33
C ARG A 303 -1.46 18.54 -7.50
N MET A 304 -2.60 17.88 -7.23
CA MET A 304 -2.73 16.43 -7.39
C MET A 304 -2.83 16.04 -8.85
N VAL A 305 -3.49 16.86 -9.66
CA VAL A 305 -3.49 16.74 -11.12
C VAL A 305 -2.06 16.84 -11.65
N GLU A 306 -1.32 17.90 -11.31
CA GLU A 306 0.09 18.05 -11.73
C GLU A 306 0.94 16.84 -11.33
N LEU A 307 0.81 16.36 -10.09
CA LEU A 307 1.54 15.17 -9.63
C LEU A 307 1.15 13.90 -10.41
N PHE A 308 -0.15 13.69 -10.70
CA PHE A 308 -0.61 12.59 -11.53
C PHE A 308 0.04 12.62 -12.92
N TYR A 309 0.03 13.77 -13.59
CA TYR A 309 0.66 13.93 -14.91
C TYR A 309 2.16 13.60 -14.83
N LEU A 310 2.89 14.20 -13.87
CA LEU A 310 4.33 13.95 -13.71
C LEU A 310 4.65 12.47 -13.45
N CYS A 311 3.86 11.79 -12.63
CA CYS A 311 4.06 10.37 -12.32
C CYS A 311 3.76 9.44 -13.50
N THR A 312 2.86 9.85 -14.40
CA THR A 312 2.41 9.06 -15.55
C THR A 312 3.01 9.55 -16.88
N GLU A 313 4.16 10.23 -16.83
CA GLU A 313 4.95 10.52 -18.03
C GLU A 313 5.36 9.23 -18.75
N GLU A 314 5.32 9.24 -20.08
CA GLU A 314 5.62 8.05 -20.89
C GLU A 314 7.06 7.60 -20.69
N GLU A 315 8.02 8.54 -20.77
CA GLU A 315 9.43 8.25 -20.52
C GLU A 315 9.70 8.10 -19.00
N PRO A 316 10.18 6.93 -18.53
CA PRO A 316 10.39 6.69 -17.09
C PRO A 316 11.35 7.68 -16.43
N LYS A 317 12.32 8.19 -17.20
CA LYS A 317 13.31 9.17 -16.72
C LYS A 317 12.69 10.53 -16.40
N LYS A 318 11.56 10.89 -17.03
CA LYS A 318 10.85 12.15 -16.77
C LYS A 318 9.98 12.10 -15.53
N ARG A 319 9.56 10.90 -15.09
CA ARG A 319 8.84 10.70 -13.83
C ARG A 319 9.72 11.11 -12.66
N PRO A 320 9.19 11.74 -11.60
CA PRO A 320 9.96 12.03 -10.39
C PRO A 320 10.33 10.73 -9.64
N SER A 321 11.33 10.77 -8.78
CA SER A 321 11.56 9.71 -7.79
C SER A 321 10.64 9.89 -6.58
N ALA A 322 10.43 8.83 -5.80
CA ALA A 322 9.65 8.93 -4.57
C ALA A 322 10.22 10.00 -3.61
N ALA A 323 11.54 10.15 -3.53
CA ALA A 323 12.19 11.18 -2.74
C ALA A 323 11.85 12.61 -3.20
N GLN A 324 11.84 12.86 -4.52
CA GLN A 324 11.45 14.16 -5.08
C GLN A 324 9.97 14.48 -4.80
N ILE A 325 9.10 13.46 -4.88
CA ILE A 325 7.67 13.62 -4.55
C ILE A 325 7.51 14.00 -3.07
N VAL A 326 8.18 13.31 -2.15
CA VAL A 326 8.13 13.62 -0.71
C VAL A 326 8.60 15.05 -0.46
N GLN A 327 9.75 15.44 -1.00
CA GLN A 327 10.30 16.79 -0.84
C GLN A 327 9.33 17.86 -1.33
N ALA A 328 8.75 17.67 -2.53
CA ALA A 328 7.81 18.61 -3.11
C ALA A 328 6.52 18.72 -2.29
N LEU A 329 5.98 17.57 -1.82
CA LEU A 329 4.76 17.55 -0.99
C LEU A 329 4.96 18.22 0.36
N GLU A 330 6.08 17.98 1.05
CA GLU A 330 6.39 18.58 2.36
C GLU A 330 6.69 20.08 2.29
N SER A 331 7.35 20.54 1.24
CA SER A 331 7.77 21.94 1.09
C SER A 331 6.69 22.87 0.55
N ASN A 332 5.52 22.33 0.16
CA ASN A 332 4.55 23.07 -0.65
C ASN A 332 5.13 23.63 -1.97
N ALA A 333 6.24 23.06 -2.44
CA ALA A 333 6.90 23.46 -3.69
C ALA A 333 6.33 22.67 -4.89
N PRO A 334 6.46 23.20 -6.11
CA PRO A 334 6.21 22.42 -7.33
C PRO A 334 7.20 21.25 -7.43
N VAL A 335 6.72 20.11 -7.94
CA VAL A 335 7.52 18.90 -8.16
C VAL A 335 8.39 19.13 -9.41
N ASN A 336 9.71 19.21 -9.25
CA ASN A 336 10.66 19.45 -10.35
C ASN A 336 11.32 18.15 -10.84
N HIS A 337 11.72 18.13 -12.13
CA HIS A 337 12.36 17.00 -12.82
C HIS A 337 13.88 16.84 -12.58
N SER A 338 14.50 17.67 -11.74
CA SER A 338 15.98 17.73 -11.65
C SER A 338 16.58 16.47 -11.03
N GLN A 339 17.41 15.74 -11.78
CA GLN A 339 18.20 14.60 -11.29
C GLN A 339 18.93 14.95 -9.98
N PRO A 340 19.09 14.00 -9.03
CA PRO A 340 19.86 14.26 -7.83
C PRO A 340 21.30 14.64 -8.21
N GLU A 341 21.78 15.78 -7.71
CA GLU A 341 23.20 16.13 -7.79
C GLU A 341 24.01 15.01 -7.11
N VAL A 342 24.87 14.36 -7.89
CA VAL A 342 25.87 13.45 -7.35
C VAL A 342 26.87 14.31 -6.59
N ILE A 343 26.76 14.35 -5.26
CA ILE A 343 27.80 14.91 -4.40
C ILE A 343 28.95 13.92 -4.43
N VAL A 344 29.92 14.16 -5.31
CA VAL A 344 31.23 13.51 -5.27
C VAL A 344 31.94 14.09 -4.05
N ILE A 345 32.05 13.28 -2.99
CA ILE A 345 32.95 13.59 -1.88
C ILE A 345 34.34 13.14 -2.34
N ASP A 346 35.11 14.06 -2.91
CA ASP A 346 36.54 13.85 -3.13
C ASP A 346 37.18 13.59 -1.76
N SER A 347 37.87 12.46 -1.66
CA SER A 347 38.69 12.11 -0.49
C SER A 347 40.11 12.64 -0.76
N ASP A 348 40.48 13.72 -0.06
CA ASP A 348 41.87 14.19 0.05
C ASP A 348 42.73 13.24 0.90
#